data_AF-A0A952KGT3-F1
#
_entry.id   AF-A0A952KGT3-F1
#
_cell.length_a   1.000
_cell.length_b   1.000
_cell.length_c   1.000
_cell.angle_alpha   90.00
_cell.angle_beta   90.00
_cell.angle_gamma   90.00
#
_symmetry.space_group_name_H-M   'P 1'
#
loop_
_entity.id
_entity.type
_entity.pdbx_description
1 polymer ?
#
loop_
_entity_poly.entity_id
_entity_poly.type
_entity_poly.pdbx_seq_one_letter_code
_entity_poly.pdbx_strand_id
1 'polypeptide(L)'
;MSSTSLELGEVVAAEIRDSSGAITSFSHDYPIDPSSLVRIPSLSSVAAVGMTLMQLRDAIADAMVREGLFSIVTVNLTLSSARVDFDSPIRAGDIIYVRILGLDGGIDPSSGSYMVDGAGSINFPFLGGVMVDGALLFEAEHQIEQGLIDGGFFTQPFVNVTRVQLA
;
A
#
# COMPACT_ATOMS: atom_id res chain seq x y z
N MET A 1 -7.67 -7.73 -27.95
CA MET A 1 -6.50 -7.76 -27.06
C MET A 1 -6.96 -8.41 -25.77
N SER A 2 -6.33 -9.49 -25.32
CA SER A 2 -6.69 -10.11 -24.04
C SER A 2 -6.48 -9.09 -22.94
N SER A 3 -7.57 -8.59 -22.37
CA SER A 3 -7.49 -7.80 -21.16
C SER A 3 -7.30 -8.77 -20.02
N THR A 4 -6.05 -9.05 -19.68
CA THR A 4 -5.70 -9.88 -18.52
C THR A 4 -6.42 -9.29 -17.31
N SER A 5 -7.22 -10.13 -16.65
CA SER A 5 -7.85 -9.77 -15.38
C SER A 5 -6.78 -9.66 -14.32
N LEU A 6 -6.93 -8.66 -13.45
CA LEU A 6 -6.05 -8.44 -12.31
C LEU A 6 -6.19 -9.59 -11.31
N GLU A 7 -5.06 -9.98 -10.73
CA GLU A 7 -4.93 -11.09 -9.80
C GLU A 7 -4.46 -10.63 -8.42
N LEU A 8 -4.68 -11.49 -7.42
CA LEU A 8 -4.16 -11.26 -6.07
C LEU A 8 -2.63 -11.11 -6.10
N GLY A 9 -2.11 -10.15 -5.33
CA GLY A 9 -0.66 -9.91 -5.19
C GLY A 9 -0.03 -9.13 -6.34
N GLU A 10 -0.79 -8.84 -7.41
CA GLU A 10 -0.33 -7.87 -8.40
C GLU A 10 -0.28 -6.47 -7.81
N VAL A 11 0.70 -5.68 -8.25
CA VAL A 11 0.88 -4.29 -7.85
C VAL A 11 0.52 -3.40 -9.02
N VAL A 12 -0.40 -2.47 -8.78
CA VAL A 12 -0.77 -1.46 -9.78
C VAL A 12 0.00 -0.17 -9.49
N ALA A 13 0.80 0.27 -10.45
CA ALA A 13 1.43 1.58 -10.42
C ALA A 13 0.38 2.60 -10.86
N ALA A 14 -0.09 3.42 -9.92
CA ALA A 14 -1.09 4.44 -10.16
C ALA A 14 -0.44 5.81 -10.30
N GLU A 15 -0.61 6.42 -11.47
CA GLU A 15 -0.30 7.84 -11.68
C GLU A 15 -1.63 8.62 -11.67
N ILE A 16 -1.83 9.42 -10.63
CA ILE A 16 -3.05 10.19 -10.41
C ILE A 16 -2.72 11.66 -10.59
N ARG A 17 -3.42 12.31 -11.52
CA ARG A 17 -3.25 13.73 -11.85
C ARG A 17 -4.50 14.53 -11.53
N ASP A 18 -4.30 15.73 -11.01
CA ASP A 18 -5.39 16.68 -10.75
C ASP A 18 -5.91 17.34 -12.04
N SER A 19 -6.87 18.27 -11.89
CA SER A 19 -7.46 19.00 -13.01
C SER A 19 -6.47 19.88 -13.80
N SER A 20 -5.31 20.21 -13.22
CA SER A 20 -4.24 20.94 -13.89
C SER A 20 -3.28 20.02 -14.66
N GLY A 21 -3.40 18.70 -14.48
CA GLY A 21 -2.50 17.68 -15.02
C GLY A 21 -1.27 17.43 -14.16
N ALA A 22 -1.17 18.03 -12.97
CA ALA A 22 -0.08 17.81 -12.04
C ALA A 22 -0.20 16.43 -11.36
N ILE A 23 0.92 15.72 -11.24
CA ILE A 23 0.97 14.44 -10.51
C ILE A 23 0.72 14.73 -9.03
N THR A 24 -0.22 14.00 -8.46
CA THR A 24 -0.63 14.15 -7.06
C THR A 24 0.16 13.22 -6.15
N SER A 25 0.13 13.52 -4.86
CA SER A 25 0.67 12.69 -3.79
C SER A 25 0.01 11.32 -3.66
N PHE A 26 -1.16 11.08 -4.27
CA PHE A 26 -1.75 9.74 -4.31
C PHE A 26 -1.09 8.80 -5.34
N SER A 27 -0.12 9.29 -6.13
CA SER A 27 0.52 8.48 -7.16
C SER A 27 1.58 7.54 -6.58
N HIS A 28 1.22 6.27 -6.39
CA HIS A 28 2.06 5.23 -5.81
C HIS A 28 1.78 3.87 -6.43
N ASP A 29 2.63 2.91 -6.05
CA ASP A 29 2.39 1.49 -6.27
C ASP A 29 1.45 0.97 -5.18
N TYR A 30 0.32 0.40 -5.58
CA TYR A 30 -0.67 -0.17 -4.66
C TYR A 30 -0.85 -1.67 -4.94
N PRO A 31 -0.59 -2.55 -3.97
CA PRO A 31 -0.87 -3.97 -4.13
C PRO A 31 -2.37 -4.26 -4.08
N ILE A 32 -2.78 -5.29 -4.81
CA ILE A 32 -4.09 -5.93 -4.64
C ILE A 32 -3.99 -6.87 -3.43
N ASP A 33 -4.66 -6.49 -2.36
CA ASP A 33 -4.58 -7.14 -1.05
C ASP A 33 -5.33 -8.49 -0.97
N PRO A 34 -5.16 -9.29 0.09
CA PRO A 34 -5.89 -10.55 0.30
C PRO A 34 -7.41 -10.43 0.31
N SER A 35 -7.95 -9.23 0.55
CA SER A 35 -9.39 -8.95 0.44
C SER A 35 -9.84 -8.68 -0.99
N SER A 36 -8.94 -8.84 -1.98
CA SER A 36 -9.16 -8.55 -3.41
C SER A 36 -9.35 -7.06 -3.73
N LEU A 37 -8.84 -6.18 -2.87
CA LEU A 37 -9.02 -4.74 -2.98
C LEU A 37 -7.70 -4.03 -3.25
N VAL A 38 -7.78 -2.87 -3.89
CA VAL A 38 -6.74 -1.84 -3.87
C VAL A 38 -7.15 -0.79 -2.86
N ARG A 39 -6.27 -0.54 -1.89
CA ARG A 39 -6.46 0.52 -0.89
C ARG A 39 -5.62 1.73 -1.27
N ILE A 40 -6.22 2.91 -1.30
CA ILE A 40 -5.58 4.21 -1.56
C ILE A 40 -5.94 5.13 -0.39
N PRO A 41 -5.01 5.96 0.13
CA PRO A 41 -5.30 6.87 1.22
C PRO A 41 -6.52 7.76 0.93
N SER A 42 -7.35 7.99 1.95
CA SER A 42 -8.61 8.74 1.88
C SER A 42 -9.66 8.25 0.88
N LEU A 43 -9.41 7.10 0.24
CA LEU A 43 -10.37 6.43 -0.62
C LEU A 43 -10.98 5.25 0.14
N SER A 44 -12.28 5.01 -0.06
CA SER A 44 -12.82 3.68 0.25
C SER A 44 -12.09 2.63 -0.59
N SER A 45 -11.78 1.47 -0.02
CA SER A 45 -11.15 0.36 -0.76
C SER A 45 -11.89 0.05 -2.06
N VAL A 46 -11.14 -0.16 -3.15
CA VAL A 46 -11.68 -0.39 -4.49
C VAL A 46 -11.48 -1.86 -4.88
N ALA A 47 -12.53 -2.57 -5.27
CA ALA A 47 -12.40 -3.94 -5.74
C ALA A 47 -11.54 -4.01 -7.01
N ALA A 48 -10.62 -4.97 -7.07
CA ALA A 48 -9.63 -5.05 -8.15
C ALA A 48 -9.55 -6.43 -8.82
N VAL A 49 -9.57 -7.52 -8.06
CA VAL A 49 -9.44 -8.87 -8.64
C VAL A 49 -10.56 -9.14 -9.64
N GLY A 50 -10.19 -9.70 -10.80
CA GLY A 50 -11.12 -9.99 -11.89
C GLY A 50 -11.44 -8.78 -12.77
N MET A 51 -11.08 -7.55 -12.37
CA MET A 51 -11.18 -6.36 -13.22
C MET A 51 -10.01 -6.29 -14.19
N THR A 52 -10.22 -5.62 -15.31
CA THR A 52 -9.13 -5.15 -16.17
C THR A 52 -8.51 -3.87 -15.60
N LEU A 53 -7.28 -3.52 -15.97
CA LEU A 53 -6.68 -2.22 -15.60
C LEU A 53 -7.56 -1.03 -15.97
N MET A 54 -8.26 -1.09 -17.11
CA MET A 54 -9.18 -0.03 -17.54
C MET A 54 -10.38 0.11 -16.61
N GLN A 55 -10.98 -1.01 -16.19
CA GLN A 55 -12.09 -1.00 -15.24
C GLN A 55 -11.66 -0.50 -13.86
N LEU A 56 -10.50 -0.95 -13.37
CA LEU A 56 -9.96 -0.49 -12.09
C LEU A 56 -9.63 1.01 -12.14
N ARG A 57 -9.06 1.49 -13.25
CA ARG A 57 -8.78 2.91 -13.47
C ARG A 57 -10.04 3.75 -13.34
N ASP A 58 -11.10 3.36 -14.04
CA ASP A 58 -12.38 4.07 -14.02
C ASP A 58 -13.00 4.02 -12.61
N ALA A 59 -12.94 2.87 -11.94
CA ALA A 59 -13.43 2.72 -10.57
C ALA A 59 -12.69 3.60 -9.55
N ILE A 60 -11.35 3.72 -9.66
CA ILE A 60 -10.55 4.60 -8.79
C ILE A 60 -10.89 6.07 -9.09
N ALA A 61 -10.98 6.46 -10.35
CA ALA A 61 -11.31 7.83 -10.74
C ALA A 61 -12.69 8.23 -10.21
N ASP A 62 -13.70 7.38 -10.39
CA ASP A 62 -15.06 7.60 -9.89
C ASP A 62 -15.09 7.68 -8.36
N ALA A 63 -14.38 6.79 -7.67
CA ALA A 63 -14.29 6.81 -6.21
C ALA A 63 -13.64 8.12 -5.72
N MET A 64 -12.57 8.58 -6.35
CA MET A 64 -11.88 9.81 -5.96
C MET A 64 -12.76 11.06 -6.09
N VAL A 65 -13.58 11.11 -7.14
CA VAL A 65 -14.56 12.20 -7.32
C VAL A 65 -15.71 12.07 -6.33
N ARG A 66 -16.21 10.85 -6.10
CA ARG A 66 -17.32 10.58 -5.18
C ARG A 66 -16.97 10.92 -3.73
N GLU A 67 -15.76 10.60 -3.28
CA GLU A 67 -15.26 10.94 -1.95
C GLU A 67 -14.85 12.42 -1.83
N GLY A 68 -14.97 13.21 -2.91
CA GLY A 68 -14.70 14.64 -2.91
C GLY A 68 -13.22 15.02 -2.85
N LEU A 69 -12.31 14.07 -3.12
CA LEU A 69 -10.86 14.33 -3.16
C LEU A 69 -10.49 15.22 -4.36
N PHE A 70 -11.19 15.03 -5.48
CA PHE A 70 -10.99 15.81 -6.70
C PHE A 70 -12.33 16.11 -7.37
N SER A 71 -12.43 17.26 -8.04
CA SER A 71 -13.57 17.57 -8.91
C SER A 71 -13.41 16.95 -10.30
N ILE A 72 -12.16 16.88 -10.78
CA ILE A 72 -11.74 16.22 -12.02
C ILE A 72 -10.38 15.57 -11.73
N VAL A 73 -10.23 14.31 -12.12
CA VAL A 73 -9.00 13.54 -11.92
C VAL A 73 -8.70 12.72 -13.17
N THR A 74 -7.43 12.55 -13.49
CA THR A 74 -6.98 11.57 -14.48
C THR A 74 -6.18 10.50 -13.77
N VAL A 75 -6.57 9.24 -13.94
CA VAL A 75 -5.88 8.09 -13.38
C VAL A 75 -5.27 7.31 -14.54
N ASN A 76 -3.98 7.02 -14.47
CA ASN A 76 -3.31 6.08 -15.36
C ASN A 76 -2.82 4.90 -14.51
N LEU A 77 -3.14 3.68 -14.93
CA LEU A 77 -2.68 2.47 -14.26
C LEU A 77 -1.80 1.66 -15.19
N THR A 78 -0.69 1.18 -14.66
CA THR A 78 0.12 0.13 -15.27
C THR A 78 0.34 -0.99 -14.25
N LEU A 79 0.59 -2.21 -14.73
CA LEU A 79 1.08 -3.27 -13.85
C LEU A 79 2.55 -3.01 -13.53
N SER A 80 2.88 -2.98 -12.25
CA SER A 80 4.27 -2.99 -11.78
C SER A 80 4.86 -4.38 -12.00
N SER A 81 6.18 -4.45 -12.18
CA SER A 81 6.90 -5.74 -12.19
C SER A 81 7.00 -6.35 -10.79
N ALA A 82 6.73 -5.55 -9.74
CA ALA A 82 6.63 -6.03 -8.39
C ALA A 82 5.39 -6.90 -8.20
N ARG A 83 5.52 -7.93 -7.38
CA ARG A 83 4.40 -8.72 -6.86
C ARG A 83 4.59 -8.89 -5.36
N VAL A 84 3.48 -8.90 -4.65
CA VAL A 84 3.44 -9.18 -3.21
C VAL A 84 3.07 -10.64 -3.03
N ASP A 85 3.96 -11.38 -2.37
CA ASP A 85 3.69 -12.75 -1.91
C ASP A 85 3.04 -12.67 -0.53
N PHE A 86 1.76 -13.03 -0.45
CA PHE A 86 1.00 -13.03 0.79
C PHE A 86 1.10 -14.33 1.58
N ASP A 87 1.67 -15.39 1.01
CA ASP A 87 1.76 -16.70 1.65
C ASP A 87 3.11 -16.92 2.33
N SER A 88 4.09 -16.07 2.02
CA SER A 88 5.43 -16.15 2.58
C SER A 88 5.56 -15.32 3.87
N PRO A 89 5.73 -15.96 5.04
CA PRO A 89 5.92 -15.25 6.30
C PRO A 89 7.28 -14.54 6.33
N ILE A 90 7.31 -13.39 7.01
CA ILE A 90 8.51 -12.62 7.30
C ILE A 90 9.43 -13.44 8.22
N ARG A 91 10.74 -13.40 7.96
CA ARG A 91 11.75 -14.11 8.73
C ARG A 91 12.83 -13.17 9.26
N ALA A 92 13.44 -13.57 10.38
CA ALA A 92 14.69 -12.96 10.83
C ALA A 92 15.73 -12.91 9.70
N GLY A 93 16.35 -11.73 9.50
CA GLY A 93 17.27 -11.46 8.41
C GLY A 93 16.64 -10.83 7.16
N ASP A 94 15.30 -10.89 7.00
CA ASP A 94 14.62 -10.20 5.90
C ASP A 94 14.81 -8.67 6.00
N ILE A 95 14.75 -8.00 4.85
CA ILE A 95 14.57 -6.55 4.80
C ILE A 95 13.20 -6.26 4.22
N ILE A 96 12.35 -5.61 5.03
CA ILE A 96 11.03 -5.14 4.61
C ILE A 96 11.05 -3.63 4.42
N TYR A 97 10.31 -3.12 3.43
CA TYR A 97 10.04 -1.71 3.26
C TYR A 97 8.66 -1.39 3.81
N VAL A 98 8.61 -0.50 4.78
CA VAL A 98 7.37 0.02 5.37
C VAL A 98 7.13 1.39 4.77
N ARG A 99 6.03 1.55 4.03
CA ARG A 99 5.53 2.83 3.54
C ARG A 99 4.39 3.27 4.44
N ILE A 100 4.47 4.50 4.94
CA ILE A 100 3.36 5.17 5.64
C ILE A 100 2.91 6.33 4.76
N LEU A 101 1.63 6.35 4.43
CA LEU A 101 1.00 7.46 3.73
C LEU A 101 0.04 8.21 4.66
N GLY A 102 0.07 9.54 4.57
CA GLY A 102 -0.94 10.40 5.17
C GLY A 102 -2.26 10.35 4.40
N LEU A 103 -3.29 11.01 4.94
CA LEU A 103 -4.59 11.14 4.28
C LEU A 103 -4.50 11.83 2.91
N ASP A 104 -3.53 12.72 2.73
CA ASP A 104 -3.27 13.39 1.46
C ASP A 104 -2.46 12.52 0.47
N GLY A 105 -2.13 11.27 0.84
CA GLY A 105 -1.24 10.40 0.06
C GLY A 105 0.25 10.74 0.22
N GLY A 106 0.60 11.76 0.99
CA GLY A 106 2.01 12.13 1.23
C GLY A 106 2.76 11.00 1.96
N ILE A 107 4.00 10.73 1.54
CA ILE A 107 4.86 9.75 2.22
C ILE A 107 5.38 10.35 3.52
N ASP A 108 5.16 9.67 4.64
CA ASP A 108 5.73 10.06 5.92
C ASP A 108 7.25 9.81 5.94
N PRO A 109 8.07 10.70 6.54
CA PRO A 109 9.52 10.53 6.65
C PRO A 109 9.97 9.26 7.39
N SER A 110 9.08 8.63 8.16
CA SER A 110 9.32 7.38 8.85
C SER A 110 9.12 6.16 7.94
N SER A 111 8.80 6.37 6.66
CA SER A 111 8.81 5.30 5.67
C SER A 111 10.24 4.89 5.33
N GLY A 112 10.52 3.59 5.21
CA GLY A 112 11.87 3.12 4.96
C GLY A 112 12.04 1.60 4.98
N SER A 113 13.29 1.18 4.77
CA SER A 113 13.69 -0.23 4.86
C SER A 113 14.11 -0.58 6.28
N TYR A 114 13.58 -1.68 6.80
CA TYR A 114 13.84 -2.19 8.14
C TYR A 114 14.31 -3.64 8.05
N MET A 115 15.45 -3.92 8.67
CA MET A 115 15.96 -5.28 8.82
C MET A 115 15.26 -5.95 10.01
N VAL A 116 14.77 -7.16 9.79
CA VAL A 116 14.24 -8.01 10.86
C VAL A 116 15.43 -8.60 11.61
N ASP A 117 15.56 -8.24 12.89
CA ASP A 117 16.66 -8.66 13.74
C ASP A 117 16.60 -10.17 14.08
N GLY A 118 17.64 -10.66 14.78
CA GLY A 118 17.71 -12.07 15.18
C GLY A 118 16.66 -12.51 16.21
N ALA A 119 15.95 -11.57 16.84
CA ALA A 119 14.81 -11.84 17.70
C ALA A 119 13.48 -11.80 16.93
N GLY A 120 13.50 -11.47 15.64
CA GLY A 120 12.32 -11.42 14.78
C GLY A 120 11.59 -10.08 14.79
N SER A 121 12.24 -9.01 15.27
CA SER A 121 11.64 -7.68 15.38
C SER A 121 12.29 -6.67 14.44
N ILE A 122 11.54 -5.64 14.07
CA ILE A 122 12.10 -4.42 13.47
C ILE A 122 12.17 -3.31 14.52
N ASN A 123 13.20 -2.46 14.44
CA ASN A 123 13.24 -1.22 15.22
C ASN A 123 12.56 -0.09 14.43
N PHE A 124 11.29 0.15 14.73
CA PHE A 124 10.44 1.09 14.01
C PHE A 124 10.30 2.43 14.76
N PRO A 125 10.35 3.59 14.07
CA PRO A 125 10.10 4.88 14.69
C PRO A 125 8.78 4.89 15.48
N PHE A 126 8.78 5.58 16.61
CA PHE A 126 7.65 5.71 17.55
C PHE A 126 7.27 4.44 18.33
N LEU A 127 7.31 3.27 17.68
CA LEU A 127 6.89 2.00 18.27
C LEU A 127 8.04 1.23 18.94
N GLY A 128 9.30 1.54 18.61
CA GLY A 128 10.44 0.78 19.08
C GLY A 128 10.47 -0.61 18.43
N GLY A 129 10.61 -1.66 19.23
CA GLY A 129 10.63 -3.04 18.72
C GLY A 129 9.24 -3.53 18.32
N VAL A 130 9.04 -3.81 17.03
CA VAL A 130 7.81 -4.43 16.50
C VAL A 130 8.13 -5.85 16.05
N MET A 131 7.55 -6.85 16.72
CA MET A 131 7.68 -8.26 16.35
C MET A 131 6.97 -8.51 15.02
N VAL A 132 7.69 -9.04 14.03
CA VAL A 132 7.16 -9.33 12.69
C VAL A 132 7.53 -10.74 12.20
N ASP A 133 8.43 -11.45 12.87
CA ASP A 133 8.79 -12.82 12.49
C ASP A 133 7.60 -13.77 12.58
N GLY A 134 7.44 -14.57 11.53
CA GLY A 134 6.32 -15.47 11.35
C GLY A 134 5.04 -14.80 10.85
N ALA A 135 4.94 -13.47 10.88
CA ALA A 135 3.81 -12.74 10.36
C ALA A 135 3.83 -12.68 8.82
N LEU A 136 2.66 -12.72 8.20
CA LEU A 136 2.49 -12.38 6.79
C LEU A 136 2.60 -10.86 6.61
N LEU A 137 2.90 -10.39 5.39
CA LEU A 137 3.11 -8.95 5.14
C LEU A 137 1.90 -8.09 5.55
N PHE A 138 0.67 -8.56 5.27
CA PHE A 138 -0.55 -7.84 5.66
C PHE A 138 -0.79 -7.83 7.18
N GLU A 139 -0.30 -8.84 7.90
CA GLU A 139 -0.41 -8.89 9.36
C GLU A 139 0.56 -7.87 9.98
N ALA A 140 1.78 -7.78 9.43
CA ALA A 140 2.75 -6.75 9.81
C ALA A 140 2.25 -5.34 9.48
N GLU A 141 1.62 -5.12 8.32
CA GLU A 141 0.93 -3.87 7.96
C GLU A 141 -0.07 -3.48 9.04
N HIS A 142 -1.00 -4.39 9.35
CA HIS A 142 -2.05 -4.14 10.32
C HIS A 142 -1.49 -3.85 11.71
N GLN A 143 -0.50 -4.62 12.15
CA GLN A 143 0.13 -4.44 13.46
C GLN A 143 0.84 -3.08 13.58
N ILE A 144 1.57 -2.65 12.54
CA ILE A 144 2.23 -1.34 12.53
C ILE A 144 1.18 -0.23 12.47
N GLU A 145 0.16 -0.35 11.61
CA GLU A 145 -0.92 0.62 11.47
C GLU A 145 -1.66 0.83 12.81
N GLN A 146 -2.05 -0.26 13.49
CA GLN A 146 -2.69 -0.19 14.80
C GLN A 146 -1.77 0.36 15.87
N GLY A 147 -0.49 -0.05 15.92
CA GLY A 147 0.46 0.47 16.89
C GLY A 147 0.64 1.99 16.78
N LEU A 148 0.66 2.53 15.55
CA LEU A 148 0.75 3.97 15.29
C LEU A 148 -0.50 4.74 15.75
N ILE A 149 -1.68 4.13 15.59
CA ILE A 149 -2.96 4.68 16.04
C ILE A 149 -3.06 4.65 17.57
N ASP A 150 -2.81 3.49 18.19
CA ASP A 150 -2.92 3.28 19.63
C ASP A 150 -1.91 4.13 20.41
N GLY A 151 -0.71 4.33 19.85
CA GLY A 151 0.30 5.24 20.38
C GLY A 151 -0.05 6.72 20.23
N GLY A 152 -1.10 7.06 19.48
CA GLY A 152 -1.53 8.44 19.22
C GLY A 152 -0.59 9.23 18.31
N PHE A 153 0.29 8.54 17.56
CA PHE A 153 1.26 9.17 16.66
C PHE A 153 0.62 9.59 15.34
N PHE A 154 -0.36 8.82 14.87
CA PHE A 154 -1.11 9.09 13.66
C PHE A 154 -2.61 8.89 13.91
N THR A 155 -3.45 9.72 13.30
CA THR A 155 -4.90 9.58 13.42
C THR A 155 -5.46 8.51 12.47
N GLN A 156 -4.96 8.50 11.23
CA GLN A 156 -5.39 7.58 10.17
C GLN A 156 -4.20 7.29 9.23
N PRO A 157 -3.14 6.63 9.72
CA PRO A 157 -2.03 6.25 8.85
C PRO A 157 -2.50 5.18 7.87
N PHE A 158 -1.96 5.22 6.65
CA PHE A 158 -2.10 4.14 5.70
C PHE A 158 -0.76 3.42 5.58
N VAL A 159 -0.68 2.16 6.02
CA VAL A 159 0.58 1.40 6.02
C VAL A 159 0.58 0.34 4.93
N ASN A 160 1.67 0.28 4.18
CA ASN A 160 1.97 -0.81 3.27
C ASN A 160 3.36 -1.39 3.56
N VAL A 161 3.47 -2.71 3.61
CA VAL A 161 4.71 -3.43 3.88
C VAL A 161 5.01 -4.33 2.69
N THR A 162 6.19 -4.16 2.11
CA THR A 162 6.70 -5.01 1.03
C THR A 162 8.03 -5.62 1.42
N ARG A 163 8.38 -6.77 0.83
CA ARG A 163 9.70 -7.38 1.06
C ARG A 163 10.69 -6.86 0.02
N VAL A 164 11.83 -6.34 0.47
CA VAL A 164 12.90 -5.81 -0.39
C VAL A 164 13.96 -6.88 -0.66
N GLN A 165 14.30 -7.65 0.37
CA GLN A 165 15.32 -8.68 0.30
C GLN A 165 14.93 -9.87 1.17
N LEU A 166 15.19 -11.06 0.64
CA LEU A 166 15.05 -12.35 1.33
C LEU A 166 16.39 -12.75 1.97
N ALA A 167 16.34 -13.30 3.18
CA ALA A 167 17.47 -13.98 3.82
C ALA A 167 17.76 -15.37 3.24
#